data_AF-A0A2V5WNV0-F1
#
_entry.id   AF-A0A2V5WNV0-F1
#
_cell.length_a   1.000
_cell.length_b   1.000
_cell.length_c   1.000
_cell.angle_alpha   90.00
_cell.angle_beta   90.00
_cell.angle_gamma   90.00
#
_symmetry.space_group_name_H-M   'P 1'
#
loop_
_entity.id
_entity.type
_entity.pdbx_description
1 polymer ?
#
loop_
_entity_poly.entity_id
_entity_poly.type
_entity_poly.pdbx_seq_one_letter_code
_entity_poly.pdbx_strand_id
1 'polypeptide(L)'
;NLLESLEVLFTAHCGETEPQVISAFVVDLFAEASRNRRVAGLVRDVCETTMAGVTDLIARSPEVKGTNLTPREMAELIFAVNDGMLMRDVLKIGSAFEERRGQQLKVARNLWRLLFKEQTEPAYA
;
A
#
# COMPACT_ATOMS: atom_id res chain seq x y z
N ASN A 1 -1.20 8.87 -13.64
CA ASN A 1 -2.61 8.79 -13.15
C ASN A 1 -2.61 8.11 -11.77
N LEU A 2 -3.71 8.09 -11.00
CA LEU A 2 -3.70 7.53 -9.63
C LEU A 2 -3.39 6.02 -9.61
N LEU A 3 -3.83 5.26 -10.63
CA LEU A 3 -3.49 3.85 -10.77
C LEU A 3 -1.98 3.61 -10.90
N GLU A 4 -1.29 4.35 -11.77
CA GLU A 4 0.17 4.27 -11.93
C GLU A 4 0.89 4.58 -10.61
N SER A 5 0.44 5.61 -9.87
CA SER A 5 1.00 5.93 -8.56
C SER A 5 0.83 4.79 -7.56
N LEU A 6 -0.31 4.10 -7.61
CA LEU A 6 -0.61 2.94 -6.75
C LEU A 6 0.23 1.72 -7.17
N GLU A 7 0.44 1.48 -8.45
CA GLU A 7 1.34 0.44 -8.94
C GLU A 7 2.79 0.69 -8.49
N VAL A 8 3.26 1.94 -8.52
CA VAL A 8 4.59 2.31 -8.01
C VAL A 8 4.69 2.04 -6.52
N LEU A 9 3.69 2.47 -5.72
CA LEU A 9 3.67 2.25 -4.27
C LEU A 9 3.82 0.76 -3.92
N PHE A 10 3.07 -0.10 -4.61
CA PHE A 10 3.06 -1.55 -4.38
C PHE A 10 4.30 -2.29 -4.91
N THR A 11 5.09 -1.65 -5.77
CA THR A 11 6.29 -2.28 -6.38
C THR A 11 7.61 -1.67 -5.91
N ALA A 12 7.57 -0.63 -5.08
CA ALA A 12 8.73 0.09 -4.55
C ALA A 12 9.61 -0.71 -3.57
N HIS A 13 9.21 -1.93 -3.22
CA HIS A 13 9.96 -2.88 -2.39
C HIS A 13 10.18 -4.23 -3.11
N CYS A 14 9.93 -4.25 -4.42
CA CYS A 14 10.09 -5.40 -5.31
C CYS A 14 10.95 -5.06 -6.55
N GLY A 15 12.10 -4.38 -6.39
CA GLY A 15 13.09 -4.07 -7.44
C GLY A 15 14.28 -5.04 -7.51
N GLU A 16 14.80 -5.36 -8.70
CA GLU A 16 15.92 -6.34 -8.87
C GLU A 16 17.20 -5.89 -8.16
N THR A 17 17.40 -4.58 -8.09
CA THR A 17 18.52 -3.91 -7.46
C THR A 17 18.21 -3.42 -6.05
N GLU A 18 17.02 -3.70 -5.52
CA GLU A 18 16.68 -3.24 -4.18
C GLU A 18 17.45 -4.05 -3.14
N PRO A 19 18.13 -3.36 -2.21
CA PRO A 19 18.77 -4.06 -1.12
C PRO A 19 17.72 -4.84 -0.33
N GLN A 20 17.89 -6.15 -0.19
CA GLN A 20 17.07 -7.03 0.69
C GLN A 20 16.97 -6.49 2.12
N VAL A 21 17.87 -5.57 2.47
CA VAL A 21 17.91 -4.79 3.70
C VAL A 21 16.65 -3.94 3.91
N ILE A 22 15.91 -3.53 2.87
CA ILE A 22 14.77 -2.61 3.02
C ILE A 22 13.63 -3.23 3.83
N SER A 23 13.18 -4.44 3.48
CA SER A 23 12.02 -5.04 4.16
C SER A 23 12.33 -5.48 5.59
N ALA A 24 13.51 -6.09 5.83
CA ALA A 24 13.95 -6.46 7.18
C ALA A 24 14.19 -5.23 8.06
N PHE A 25 14.78 -4.18 7.49
CA PHE A 25 14.97 -2.91 8.19
C PHE A 25 13.64 -2.26 8.59
N VAL A 26 12.60 -2.33 7.75
CA VAL A 26 11.27 -1.82 8.12
C VAL A 26 10.72 -2.56 9.34
N VAL A 27 10.83 -3.89 9.38
CA VAL A 27 10.40 -4.68 10.55
C VAL A 27 11.21 -4.34 11.80
N ASP A 28 12.53 -4.23 11.67
CA ASP A 28 13.41 -3.84 12.78
C ASP A 28 13.09 -2.42 13.27
N LEU A 29 12.73 -1.51 12.35
CA LEU A 29 12.32 -0.14 12.68
C LEU A 29 11.01 -0.11 13.45
N PHE A 30 10.01 -0.91 13.05
CA PHE A 30 8.75 -1.07 13.80
C PHE A 30 8.97 -1.75 15.16
N ALA A 31 9.85 -2.76 15.22
CA ALA A 31 10.23 -3.40 16.48
C ALA A 31 10.93 -2.40 17.42
N GLU A 32 11.85 -1.57 16.91
CA GLU A 32 12.50 -0.50 17.67
C GLU A 32 11.50 0.55 18.15
N ALA A 33 10.54 0.94 17.31
CA ALA A 33 9.47 1.86 17.68
C ALA A 33 8.66 1.35 18.90
N SER A 34 8.48 0.03 19.06
CA SER A 34 7.76 -0.53 20.22
C SER A 34 8.44 -0.26 21.57
N ARG A 35 9.76 -0.05 21.57
CA ARG A 35 10.58 0.13 22.78
C ARG A 35 11.23 1.52 22.89
N ASN A 36 11.20 2.32 21.83
CA ASN A 36 11.85 3.62 21.75
C ASN A 36 10.88 4.73 21.33
N ARG A 37 10.49 5.59 22.28
CA ARG A 37 9.49 6.65 22.07
C ARG A 37 9.86 7.65 20.97
N ARG A 38 11.15 7.92 20.75
CA ARG A 38 11.59 8.86 19.71
C ARG A 38 11.42 8.26 18.33
N VAL A 39 11.80 6.98 18.19
CA VAL A 39 11.60 6.22 16.96
C VAL A 39 10.11 6.03 16.68
N ALA A 40 9.30 5.76 17.72
CA ALA A 40 7.84 5.70 17.59
C ALA A 40 7.25 7.01 17.07
N GLY A 41 7.71 8.16 17.59
CA GLY A 41 7.31 9.48 17.09
C GLY A 41 7.65 9.65 15.62
N LEU A 42 8.89 9.36 15.23
CA LEU A 42 9.33 9.46 13.83
C LEU A 42 8.50 8.58 12.90
N VAL A 43 8.31 7.30 13.25
CA VAL A 43 7.53 6.35 12.44
C VAL A 43 6.10 6.83 12.28
N ARG A 44 5.46 7.26 13.38
CA ARG A 44 4.10 7.81 13.32
C ARG A 44 4.03 9.03 12.42
N ASP A 45 4.92 10.00 12.58
CA ASP A 45 4.87 11.25 11.84
C ASP A 45 5.09 11.01 10.32
N VAL A 46 5.95 10.06 9.95
CA VAL A 46 6.14 9.62 8.55
C VAL A 46 4.90 8.91 8.01
N CYS A 47 4.32 7.97 8.76
CA CYS A 47 3.11 7.26 8.37
C CYS A 47 1.93 8.23 8.19
N GLU A 48 1.73 9.15 9.13
CA GLU A 48 0.67 10.17 9.06
C GLU A 48 0.85 11.11 7.87
N THR A 49 2.09 11.60 7.65
CA THR A 49 2.39 12.49 6.52
C THR A 49 2.14 11.79 5.18
N THR A 50 2.59 10.53 5.05
CA THR A 50 2.40 9.76 3.80
C THR A 50 0.91 9.47 3.58
N MET A 51 0.18 9.08 4.63
CA MET A 51 -1.26 8.84 4.57
C MET A 51 -2.04 10.10 4.19
N ALA A 52 -1.68 11.26 4.75
CA ALA A 52 -2.29 12.54 4.41
C ALA A 52 -2.05 12.90 2.93
N GLY A 53 -0.81 12.73 2.44
CA GLY A 53 -0.48 12.98 1.03
C GLY A 53 -1.27 12.09 0.07
N VAL A 54 -1.43 10.80 0.38
CA VAL A 54 -2.25 9.87 -0.41
C VAL A 54 -3.74 10.24 -0.33
N THR A 55 -4.23 10.59 0.86
CA THR A 55 -5.62 11.06 1.06
C THR A 55 -5.92 12.28 0.18
N ASP A 56 -5.02 13.26 0.17
CA ASP A 56 -5.16 14.47 -0.65
C ASP A 56 -5.08 14.18 -2.15
N LEU A 57 -4.27 13.19 -2.56
CA LEU A 57 -4.17 12.77 -3.95
C LEU A 57 -5.47 12.09 -4.39
N ILE A 58 -6.01 11.19 -3.58
CA ILE A 58 -7.31 10.54 -3.81
C ILE A 58 -8.41 11.60 -3.89
N ALA A 59 -8.50 12.51 -2.93
CA ALA A 59 -9.56 13.53 -2.88
C ALA A 59 -9.60 14.43 -4.13
N ARG A 60 -8.46 14.64 -4.80
CA ARG A 60 -8.36 15.43 -6.05
C ARG A 60 -8.56 14.59 -7.32
N SER A 61 -8.65 13.26 -7.19
CA SER A 61 -8.73 12.33 -8.31
C SER A 61 -10.14 12.30 -8.88
N PRO A 62 -10.32 12.42 -10.22
CA PRO A 62 -11.65 12.31 -10.84
C PRO A 62 -12.31 10.93 -10.64
N GLU A 63 -11.53 9.91 -10.30
CA GLU A 63 -11.93 8.52 -10.13
C GLU A 63 -12.65 8.23 -8.80
N VAL A 64 -12.68 9.17 -7.84
CA VAL A 64 -13.41 8.99 -6.55
C VAL A 64 -14.93 8.99 -6.73
N LYS A 65 -15.43 9.35 -7.92
CA LYS A 65 -16.87 9.36 -8.18
C LYS A 65 -17.39 7.92 -8.24
N GLY A 66 -18.23 7.54 -7.28
CA GLY A 66 -18.93 6.24 -7.28
C GLY A 66 -18.59 5.29 -6.12
N THR A 67 -17.82 5.73 -5.12
CA THR A 67 -17.56 4.98 -3.88
C THR A 67 -18.27 5.61 -2.67
N ASN A 68 -18.70 4.76 -1.72
CA ASN A 68 -19.26 5.19 -0.43
C ASN A 68 -18.18 5.49 0.62
N LEU A 69 -16.91 5.29 0.28
CA LEU A 69 -15.78 5.51 1.17
C LEU A 69 -15.27 6.95 1.06
N THR A 70 -14.88 7.52 2.19
CA THR A 70 -14.12 8.78 2.20
C THR A 70 -12.71 8.57 1.64
N PRO A 71 -12.07 9.62 1.10
CA PRO A 71 -10.67 9.52 0.64
C PRO A 71 -9.71 8.98 1.70
N ARG A 72 -9.99 9.25 2.98
CA ARG A 72 -9.20 8.75 4.10
C ARG A 72 -9.35 7.25 4.29
N GLU A 73 -10.58 6.73 4.29
CA GLU A 73 -10.85 5.29 4.39
C GLU A 73 -10.25 4.54 3.19
N MET A 74 -10.29 5.13 1.99
CA MET A 74 -9.62 4.56 0.82
C MET A 74 -8.11 4.50 1.00
N ALA A 75 -7.50 5.58 1.51
CA ALA A 75 -6.07 5.60 1.81
C ALA A 75 -5.71 4.53 2.84
N GLU A 76 -6.49 4.41 3.92
CA GLU A 76 -6.26 3.40 4.95
C GLU A 76 -6.32 1.97 4.39
N LEU A 77 -7.28 1.67 3.50
CA LEU A 77 -7.33 0.39 2.81
C LEU A 77 -6.10 0.17 1.91
N ILE A 78 -5.65 1.18 1.18
CA ILE A 78 -4.46 1.10 0.32
C ILE A 78 -3.21 0.76 1.16
N PHE A 79 -3.02 1.45 2.28
CA PHE A 79 -1.89 1.18 3.19
C PHE A 79 -1.99 -0.20 3.83
N ALA A 80 -3.16 -0.60 4.34
CA ALA A 80 -3.32 -1.91 4.97
C ALA A 80 -3.01 -3.07 4.01
N VAL A 81 -3.41 -2.94 2.74
CA VAL A 81 -3.10 -3.95 1.71
C VAL A 81 -1.60 -3.93 1.38
N ASN A 82 -1.00 -2.74 1.23
CA ASN A 82 0.44 -2.60 0.96
C ASN A 82 1.30 -3.17 2.09
N ASP A 83 0.96 -2.91 3.35
CA ASP A 83 1.66 -3.44 4.53
C ASP A 83 1.55 -4.96 4.60
N GLY A 84 0.38 -5.53 4.29
CA GLY A 84 0.19 -6.98 4.20
C GLY A 84 1.07 -7.61 3.11
N MET A 85 1.22 -6.93 1.98
CA MET A 85 2.09 -7.36 0.89
C MET A 85 3.58 -7.27 1.27
N LEU A 86 3.99 -6.18 1.95
CA LEU A 86 5.34 -6.04 2.48
C LEU A 86 5.68 -7.15 3.48
N MET A 87 4.76 -7.48 4.40
CA MET A 87 4.95 -8.55 5.38
C MET A 87 5.11 -9.91 4.71
N ARG A 88 4.39 -10.16 3.60
CA ARG A 88 4.56 -11.38 2.81
C ARG A 88 5.98 -11.48 2.23
N ASP A 89 6.54 -10.37 1.77
CA ASP A 89 7.90 -10.29 1.24
C ASP A 89 8.96 -10.46 2.33
N VAL A 90 8.76 -9.84 3.50
CA VAL A 90 9.60 -10.06 4.72
C VAL A 90 9.67 -11.55 5.06
N LEU A 91 8.52 -12.22 5.11
CA LEU A 91 8.44 -13.64 5.45
C LEU A 91 8.96 -14.55 4.33
N LYS A 92 9.40 -13.99 3.20
CA LYS A 92 9.82 -14.72 1.97
C LYS A 92 8.77 -15.72 1.51
N ILE A 93 7.49 -15.41 1.70
CA ILE A 93 6.37 -16.26 1.31
C ILE A 93 6.09 -16.03 -0.18
N GLY A 94 6.79 -16.75 -1.05
CA GLY A 94 6.62 -16.65 -2.50
C GLY A 94 7.85 -17.03 -3.29
N SER A 95 7.68 -17.08 -4.60
CA SER A 95 8.62 -17.53 -5.63
C SER A 95 9.61 -16.42 -6.05
N ALA A 96 10.24 -16.59 -7.23
CA ALA A 96 11.27 -15.70 -7.76
C ALA A 96 10.81 -14.23 -7.87
N PHE A 97 11.78 -13.32 -7.98
CA PHE A 97 11.58 -11.87 -8.02
C PHE A 97 10.43 -11.41 -8.96
N GLU A 98 10.47 -11.85 -10.22
CA GLU A 98 9.49 -11.50 -11.24
C GLU A 98 8.06 -11.91 -10.86
N GLU A 99 7.92 -13.05 -10.19
CA GLU A 99 6.62 -13.54 -9.75
C GLU A 99 6.06 -12.70 -8.58
N ARG A 100 6.93 -12.19 -7.70
CA ARG A 100 6.51 -11.27 -6.62
C ARG A 100 6.02 -9.95 -7.19
N ARG A 101 6.79 -9.34 -8.08
CA ARG A 101 6.40 -8.08 -8.74
C ARG A 101 5.08 -8.24 -9.51
N GLY A 102 4.92 -9.34 -10.25
CA GLY A 102 3.67 -9.66 -10.92
C GLY A 102 2.48 -9.78 -9.97
N GLN A 103 2.69 -10.40 -8.80
CA GLN A 103 1.67 -10.53 -7.77
C GLN A 103 1.32 -9.17 -7.12
N GLN A 104 2.32 -8.32 -6.84
CA GLN A 104 2.09 -6.95 -6.32
C GLN A 104 1.22 -6.13 -7.28
N LEU A 105 1.57 -6.11 -8.56
CA LEU A 105 0.79 -5.41 -9.59
C LEU A 105 -0.62 -5.97 -9.71
N LYS A 106 -0.79 -7.29 -9.61
CA LYS A 106 -2.12 -7.92 -9.63
C LYS A 106 -2.97 -7.46 -8.44
N VAL A 107 -2.40 -7.38 -7.24
CA VAL A 107 -3.10 -6.89 -6.04
C VAL A 107 -3.46 -5.41 -6.19
N ALA A 108 -2.52 -4.56 -6.59
CA ALA A 108 -2.74 -3.14 -6.86
C ALA A 108 -3.90 -2.90 -7.85
N ARG A 109 -3.89 -3.62 -8.98
CA ARG A 109 -4.94 -3.53 -10.00
C ARG A 109 -6.30 -4.04 -9.51
N ASN A 110 -6.31 -5.10 -8.70
CA ASN A 110 -7.55 -5.61 -8.13
C ASN A 110 -8.14 -4.63 -7.12
N LEU A 111 -7.31 -4.08 -6.24
CA LEU A 111 -7.70 -3.05 -5.27
C LEU A 111 -8.23 -1.80 -5.99
N TRP A 112 -7.56 -1.36 -7.05
CA TRP A 112 -8.02 -0.26 -7.89
C TRP A 112 -9.44 -0.50 -8.42
N ARG A 113 -9.71 -1.70 -8.97
CA ARG A 113 -11.04 -2.04 -9.47
C ARG A 113 -12.11 -2.04 -8.37
N LEU A 114 -11.76 -2.49 -7.16
CA LEU A 114 -12.69 -2.51 -6.03
C LEU A 114 -13.00 -1.10 -5.51
N LEU A 115 -12.01 -0.21 -5.50
CA LEU A 115 -12.13 1.12 -4.91
C LEU A 115 -12.69 2.18 -5.86
N PHE A 116 -12.41 2.07 -7.16
CA PHE A 116 -12.64 3.15 -8.13
C PHE A 116 -13.45 2.75 -9.37
N LYS A 117 -13.76 1.48 -9.57
CA LYS A 117 -14.65 1.07 -10.67
C LYS A 117 -16.09 1.11 -10.17
N GLU A 118 -17.00 1.68 -10.94
CA GLU A 118 -18.43 1.63 -10.64
C GLU A 118 -18.82 0.17 -10.38
N GLN A 119 -19.47 -0.08 -9.23
CA GLN A 119 -20.13 -1.36 -8.97
C GLN A 119 -21.28 -1.50 -9.97
N THR A 120 -20.97 -1.90 -11.20
CA THR A 120 -21.99 -2.38 -12.14
C THR A 120 -22.40 -3.76 -11.65
N GLU A 121 -23.57 -3.79 -11.00
CA GLU A 121 -24.33 -4.93 -10.46
C GLU A 121 -24.02 -5.40 -9.02
N PRO A 122 -25.07 -5.53 -8.17
CA PRO A 122 -24.93 -6.18 -6.88
C PRO A 122 -24.64 -7.67 -7.08
N ALA A 123 -23.59 -8.16 -6.42
CA ALA A 123 -23.15 -9.56 -6.48
C ALA A 123 -24.12 -10.58 -5.84
N TYR A 124 -25.32 -10.14 -5.47
CA TYR A 124 -26.39 -10.99 -4.96
C TYR A 124 -27.73 -10.52 -5.53
N ALA A 125 -28.28 -11.32 -6.44
CA ALA A 125 -29.68 -11.36 -6.83
C ALA A 125 -30.27 -12.70 -6.38
#